data_AF-A0A161M8V0-F1
#
_entry.id   AF-A0A161M8V0-F1
#
_cell.length_a   1.000
_cell.length_b   1.000
_cell.length_c   1.000
_cell.angle_alpha   90.00
_cell.angle_beta   90.00
_cell.angle_gamma   90.00
#
_symmetry.space_group_name_H-M   'P 1'
#
loop_
_entity.id
_entity.type
_entity.pdbx_description
1 polymer ?
#
loop_
_entity_poly.entity_id
_entity_poly.type
_entity_poly.pdbx_seq_one_letter_code
_entity_poly.pdbx_strand_id
1 'polypeptide(L)'
;MSHIQHLDELVREYLLFRGFTITLKSFDGELKVDKDRGFRVDRIVDQFLLFINNYDLNSLRELWAHFDQKIFSKLEYEFTPGLRKLETSLFKFYLVNAVTNNKS
;
A
#
# COMPACT_ATOMS: atom_id res chain seq x y z
N MET A 1 -2.65 -5.88 -13.09
CA MET A 1 -3.66 -4.97 -12.50
C MET A 1 -3.55 -3.57 -13.12
N SER A 2 -3.75 -3.46 -14.44
CA SER A 2 -3.81 -2.19 -15.18
C SER A 2 -5.23 -1.58 -15.18
N HIS A 3 -6.24 -2.36 -14.80
CA HIS A 3 -7.65 -1.97 -14.88
C HIS A 3 -8.03 -0.83 -13.92
N ILE A 4 -7.41 -0.74 -12.74
CA ILE A 4 -7.71 0.32 -11.75
C ILE A 4 -7.20 1.66 -12.27
N GLN A 5 -5.95 1.73 -12.75
CA GLN A 5 -5.40 2.95 -13.36
C GLN A 5 -6.17 3.37 -14.61
N HIS A 6 -6.58 2.40 -15.42
CA HIS A 6 -7.41 2.68 -16.59
C HIS A 6 -8.78 3.24 -16.17
N LEU A 7 -9.40 2.67 -15.14
CA LEU A 7 -10.67 3.17 -14.61
C LEU A 7 -10.51 4.59 -14.04
N ASP A 8 -9.45 4.85 -13.27
CA ASP A 8 -9.16 6.18 -12.74
C ASP A 8 -9.03 7.20 -13.89
N GLU A 9 -8.38 6.82 -14.99
CA GLU A 9 -8.25 7.69 -16.16
C GLU A 9 -9.59 7.95 -16.84
N LEU A 10 -10.42 6.91 -17.04
CA LEU A 10 -11.77 7.07 -17.58
C LEU A 10 -12.64 7.99 -16.70
N VAL A 11 -12.50 7.89 -15.37
CA VAL A 11 -13.19 8.77 -14.42
C VAL A 11 -12.69 10.21 -14.57
N ARG A 12 -11.37 10.44 -14.70
CA ARG A 12 -10.82 11.78 -14.95
C ARG A 12 -11.36 12.38 -16.23
N GLU A 13 -11.31 11.63 -17.33
CA GLU A 13 -11.80 12.05 -18.65
C GLU A 13 -13.29 12.41 -18.58
N TYR A 14 -14.09 11.59 -17.91
CA TYR A 14 -15.52 11.85 -17.73
C TYR A 14 -15.79 13.13 -16.93
N LEU A 15 -15.13 13.31 -15.78
CA LEU A 15 -15.30 14.49 -14.95
C LEU A 15 -14.87 15.76 -15.68
N LEU A 16 -13.78 15.69 -16.44
CA LEU A 16 -13.30 16.79 -17.27
C LEU A 16 -14.30 17.13 -18.38
N PHE A 17 -14.79 16.13 -19.13
CA PHE A 17 -15.79 16.31 -20.19
C PHE A 17 -17.07 16.99 -19.69
N ARG A 18 -17.52 16.67 -18.47
CA ARG A 18 -18.70 17.27 -17.84
C ARG A 18 -18.46 18.66 -17.24
N GLY A 19 -17.21 19.13 -17.18
CA GLY A 19 -16.83 20.39 -16.55
C GLY A 19 -16.80 20.34 -15.02
N PHE A 20 -16.76 19.16 -14.40
CA PHE A 20 -16.76 18.98 -12.95
C PHE A 20 -15.35 19.17 -12.35
N THR A 21 -14.75 20.33 -12.58
CA THR A 21 -13.34 20.61 -12.23
C THR A 21 -13.05 20.56 -10.73
N ILE A 22 -14.00 20.94 -9.87
CA ILE A 22 -13.87 20.85 -8.40
C ILE A 22 -13.85 19.37 -7.96
N THR A 23 -14.75 18.56 -8.52
CA THR A 23 -14.82 17.12 -8.24
C THR A 23 -13.56 16.41 -8.72
N LEU A 24 -13.07 16.74 -9.93
CA LEU A 24 -11.82 16.20 -10.46
C LEU A 24 -10.63 16.50 -9.54
N LYS A 25 -10.50 17.75 -9.08
CA LYS A 25 -9.43 18.12 -8.14
C LYS A 25 -9.51 17.36 -6.83
N SER A 26 -10.73 17.12 -6.33
CA SER A 26 -10.95 16.36 -5.09
C SER A 26 -10.60 14.88 -5.29
N PHE A 27 -11.03 14.29 -6.40
CA PHE A 27 -10.71 12.92 -6.80
C PHE A 27 -9.19 12.69 -6.89
N ASP A 28 -8.46 13.57 -7.59
CA ASP A 28 -7.00 13.49 -7.67
C ASP A 28 -6.31 13.70 -6.32
N GLY A 29 -6.89 14.51 -5.44
CA GLY A 29 -6.42 14.71 -4.08
C GLY A 29 -6.53 13.44 -3.25
N GLU A 30 -7.68 12.77 -3.30
CA GLU A 30 -7.92 11.50 -2.60
C GLU A 30 -7.03 10.37 -3.13
N LEU A 31 -6.84 10.26 -4.44
CA LEU A 31 -5.94 9.27 -5.04
C LEU A 31 -4.48 9.42 -4.57
N LYS A 32 -4.02 10.65 -4.27
CA LYS A 32 -2.66 10.86 -3.76
C LYS A 32 -2.45 10.34 -2.35
N VAL A 33 -3.50 10.33 -1.53
CA VAL A 33 -3.45 9.87 -0.14
C VAL A 33 -3.99 8.46 0.04
N ASP A 34 -4.34 7.79 -1.07
CA ASP A 34 -4.79 6.40 -1.07
C ASP A 34 -3.70 5.49 -0.48
N LYS A 35 -4.05 4.85 0.64
CA LYS A 35 -3.18 3.91 1.34
C LYS A 35 -2.91 2.65 0.54
N ASP A 36 -3.81 2.28 -0.37
CA ASP A 36 -3.64 1.08 -1.21
C ASP A 36 -2.66 1.32 -2.37
N ARG A 37 -2.29 2.57 -2.62
CA ARG A 37 -1.42 3.00 -3.73
C ARG A 37 -1.89 2.46 -5.08
N GLY A 38 -3.20 2.45 -5.31
CA GLY A 38 -3.81 1.88 -6.51
C GLY A 38 -3.48 0.40 -6.74
N PHE A 39 -3.21 -0.34 -5.65
CA PHE A 39 -2.80 -1.75 -5.65
C PHE A 39 -1.58 -2.04 -6.54
N ARG A 40 -0.70 -1.04 -6.70
CA ARG A 40 0.60 -1.20 -7.36
C ARG A 40 1.58 -1.88 -6.41
N VAL A 41 1.84 -3.16 -6.66
CA VAL A 41 2.75 -3.99 -5.84
C VAL A 41 4.12 -3.32 -5.69
N ASP A 42 4.66 -2.76 -6.77
CA ASP A 42 5.91 -1.97 -6.76
C ASP A 42 5.88 -0.85 -5.71
N ARG A 43 4.84 -0.01 -5.72
CA ARG A 43 4.70 1.10 -4.77
C ARG A 43 4.45 0.66 -3.34
N ILE A 44 3.77 -0.46 -3.16
CA ILE A 44 3.53 -1.05 -1.84
C ILE A 44 4.84 -1.55 -1.25
N VAL A 45 5.64 -2.27 -2.04
CA VAL A 45 6.96 -2.76 -1.62
C VAL A 45 7.90 -1.58 -1.32
N ASP A 46 7.96 -0.58 -2.19
CA ASP A 46 8.73 0.65 -1.95
C ASP A 46 8.36 1.31 -0.63
N GLN A 47 7.07 1.32 -0.28
CA GLN A 47 6.61 1.90 0.97
C GLN A 47 7.03 1.09 2.21
N PHE A 48 6.97 -0.24 2.13
CA PHE A 48 7.51 -1.11 3.18
C PHE A 48 9.01 -0.86 3.37
N LEU A 49 9.77 -0.79 2.28
CA LEU A 49 11.20 -0.51 2.31
C LEU A 49 11.50 0.88 2.89
N LEU A 50 10.70 1.90 2.56
CA LEU A 50 10.83 3.24 3.12
C LEU A 50 10.67 3.23 4.65
N PHE A 51 9.66 2.55 5.17
CA PHE A 51 9.47 2.44 6.63
C PHE A 51 10.60 1.67 7.32
N ILE A 52 11.13 0.62 6.67
CA ILE A 52 12.28 -0.14 7.18
C ILE A 52 13.55 0.71 7.23
N ASN A 53 13.83 1.47 6.17
CA ASN A 53 15.02 2.32 6.09
C ASN A 53 14.95 3.53 7.03
N ASN A 54 13.73 4.00 7.34
CA ASN A 54 13.50 5.09 8.28
C ASN A 54 13.33 4.62 9.74
N TYR A 55 13.42 3.31 9.99
CA TYR A 55 13.22 2.70 11.31
C TYR A 55 11.83 2.97 11.91
N ASP A 56 10.82 3.19 11.08
CA ASP A 56 9.45 3.43 11.53
C ASP A 56 8.65 2.13 11.64
N LEU A 57 8.77 1.45 12.78
CA LEU A 57 8.07 0.18 13.03
C LEU A 57 6.55 0.36 13.11
N ASN A 58 6.07 1.49 13.62
CA ASN A 58 4.65 1.71 13.84
C ASN A 58 3.93 1.80 12.49
N SER A 59 4.43 2.67 11.60
CA SER A 59 3.87 2.79 10.25
C SER A 59 3.99 1.49 9.45
N LEU A 60 5.06 0.71 9.65
CA LEU A 60 5.22 -0.61 9.04
C LEU A 60 4.11 -1.58 9.46
N ARG A 61 3.84 -1.67 10.76
CA ARG A 61 2.79 -2.55 11.32
C ARG A 61 1.40 -2.11 10.91
N GLU A 62 1.14 -0.80 10.93
CA GLU A 62 -0.14 -0.25 10.49
C GLU A 62 -0.41 -0.53 9.01
N LEU A 63 0.60 -0.39 8.14
CA LEU A 63 0.45 -0.72 6.72
C LEU A 63 0.19 -2.21 6.50
N TRP A 64 0.90 -3.09 7.21
CA TRP A 64 0.64 -4.52 7.14
C TRP A 64 -0.78 -4.88 7.58
N ALA A 65 -1.22 -4.35 8.74
CA ALA A 65 -2.57 -4.57 9.27
C ALA A 65 -3.67 -4.05 8.33
N HIS A 66 -3.43 -2.93 7.65
CA HIS A 66 -4.35 -2.39 6.64
C HIS A 66 -4.56 -3.38 5.48
N PHE A 67 -3.48 -3.96 4.93
CA PHE A 67 -3.58 -4.98 3.88
C PHE A 67 -4.19 -6.28 4.39
N ASP A 68 -3.88 -6.66 5.64
CA ASP A 68 -4.46 -7.84 6.27
C ASP A 68 -5.99 -7.74 6.36
N GLN A 69 -6.51 -6.60 6.86
CA GLN A 69 -7.94 -6.37 6.97
C GLN A 69 -8.63 -6.23 5.61
N LYS A 70 -8.00 -5.59 4.64
CA LYS A 70 -8.66 -5.20 3.39
C LYS A 70 -8.58 -6.25 2.28
N ILE A 71 -7.44 -6.95 2.19
CA ILE A 71 -7.14 -7.92 1.13
C ILE A 71 -7.00 -9.32 1.71
N PHE A 72 -6.11 -9.50 2.68
CA PHE A 72 -5.69 -10.86 3.07
C PHE A 72 -6.78 -11.62 3.80
N SER A 73 -7.63 -10.92 4.57
CA SER A 73 -8.83 -11.47 5.21
C SER A 73 -9.84 -12.08 4.24
N LYS A 74 -9.76 -11.74 2.94
CA LYS A 74 -10.64 -12.23 1.87
C LYS A 74 -10.01 -13.33 1.04
N LEU A 75 -8.73 -13.66 1.28
CA LEU A 75 -8.06 -14.74 0.57
C LEU A 75 -8.52 -16.10 1.10
N GLU A 76 -8.44 -17.11 0.24
CA GLU A 76 -8.71 -18.49 0.63
C GLU A 76 -7.73 -18.95 1.72
N TYR A 77 -8.21 -19.84 2.61
CA TYR A 77 -7.45 -20.27 3.78
C TYR A 77 -6.08 -20.88 3.42
N GLU A 78 -5.95 -21.48 2.24
CA GLU A 78 -4.72 -22.07 1.71
C GLU A 78 -3.56 -21.06 1.62
N PHE A 79 -3.85 -19.76 1.47
CA PHE A 79 -2.84 -18.69 1.41
C PHE A 79 -2.37 -18.21 2.79
N THR A 80 -3.11 -18.51 3.87
CA THR A 80 -2.81 -18.07 5.24
C THR A 80 -1.37 -18.39 5.68
N PRO A 81 -0.84 -19.62 5.46
CA PRO A 81 0.53 -19.94 5.85
C PRO A 81 1.57 -19.07 5.11
N GLY A 82 1.33 -18.76 3.84
CA GLY A 82 2.20 -17.91 3.04
C GLY A 82 2.21 -16.46 3.56
N LEU A 83 1.04 -15.93 3.92
CA LEU A 83 0.91 -14.58 4.49
C LEU A 83 1.62 -14.46 5.83
N ARG A 84 1.47 -15.45 6.72
CA ARG A 84 2.17 -15.48 8.02
C ARG A 84 3.69 -15.56 7.86
N LYS A 85 4.16 -16.32 6.88
CA LYS A 85 5.58 -16.39 6.55
C LYS A 85 6.11 -15.05 6.04
N LEU A 86 5.32 -14.35 5.22
CA LEU A 86 5.67 -13.04 4.68
C LEU A 86 5.73 -11.98 5.79
N GLU A 87 4.72 -11.93 6.67
CA GLU A 87 4.66 -11.07 7.86
C GLU A 87 5.91 -11.23 8.72
N THR A 88 6.22 -12.48 9.07
CA THR A 88 7.38 -12.82 9.91
C THR A 88 8.70 -12.41 9.23
N SER A 89 8.81 -12.62 7.93
CA SER A 89 10.03 -12.28 7.16
C SER A 89 10.21 -10.77 7.06
N LEU A 90 9.12 -10.01 6.90
CA LEU A 90 9.13 -8.55 6.86
C LEU A 90 9.63 -7.96 8.19
N PHE A 91 9.10 -8.43 9.32
CA PHE A 91 9.54 -7.95 10.63
C PHE A 91 10.96 -8.38 10.99
N LYS A 92 11.38 -9.59 10.59
CA LYS A 92 12.79 -9.99 10.71
C LYS A 92 13.71 -9.08 9.89
N PHE A 93 13.32 -8.72 8.68
CA PHE A 93 14.10 -7.82 7.86
C PHE A 93 14.22 -6.42 8.50
N TYR A 94 13.13 -5.88 9.05
CA TYR A 94 13.18 -4.65 9.85
C TYR A 94 14.18 -4.75 11.01
N LEU A 95 14.08 -5.82 11.82
CA LEU A 95 14.95 -6.00 12.99
C LEU A 95 16.43 -6.10 12.60
N VAL A 96 16.76 -6.89 11.59
CA VAL A 96 18.14 -7.02 11.09
C VAL A 96 18.64 -5.66 10.60
N ASN A 97 17.83 -4.90 9.88
CA ASN A 97 18.20 -3.56 9.40
C ASN A 97 18.43 -2.58 10.56
N ALA A 98 17.56 -2.57 11.57
CA ALA A 98 17.70 -1.72 12.76
C ALA A 98 18.97 -2.03 13.56
N VAL A 99 19.22 -3.32 13.83
CA VAL A 99 20.41 -3.75 14.60
C VAL A 99 21.70 -3.47 13.83
N THR A 100 21.74 -3.77 12.52
CA THR A 100 22.94 -3.55 11.68
C THR A 100 23.34 -2.08 11.64
N ASN A 101 22.38 -1.16 11.76
CA ASN A 101 22.62 0.28 11.75
C ASN A 101 22.65 0.93 13.15
N ASN A 102 22.68 0.15 14.23
CA ASN A 102 22.67 0.63 15.63
C ASN A 102 21.47 1.55 15.95
N LYS A 103 20.28 1.18 15.47
CA LYS A 103 19.01 1.92 15.66
C LYS A 103 17.96 1.12 16.45
N SER A 104 18.37 0.02 17.08
CA SER A 104 17.57 -0.83 17.97
C SER A 104 17.31 -0.21 19.34
#